data_AF-A0A7J8FW06-F1
#
_entry.id   AF-A0A7J8FW06-F1
#
_cell.length_a   1.000
_cell.length_b   1.000
_cell.length_c   1.000
_cell.angle_alpha   90.00
_cell.angle_beta   90.00
_cell.angle_gamma   90.00
#
_symmetry.space_group_name_H-M   'P 1'
#
loop_
_entity.id
_entity.type
_entity.pdbx_description
1 polymer ?
#
loop_
_entity_poly.entity_id
_entity_poly.type
_entity_poly.pdbx_seq_one_letter_code
_entity_poly.pdbx_strand_id
1 'polypeptide(L)'
;MLSHKVQFEGRIISRNSRDACRELVGFFFIHDQSLTIYEYRQFGKKRTNVLPFIQKNIYSHQRGRRKGKQYHLGDFYIGANLTFLSSDHPRLPESIKENTLLILRITNVDQKALEILRTNSVGHEGDITSQEANDRLIFQAIQVRAGGREEGREKNIDVRETHRVVATHRTPRGARDKLQPRNVPVARTKSGTPRSTG
;
A
#
# COMPACT_ATOMS: atom_id res chain seq x y z
N MET A 1 1.47 16.05 27.66
CA MET A 1 2.12 15.28 26.59
C MET A 1 1.04 14.58 25.77
N LEU A 2 0.85 14.96 24.50
CA LEU A 2 -0.05 14.22 23.61
C LEU A 2 0.47 12.79 23.46
N SER A 3 -0.41 11.81 23.56
CA SER A 3 -0.03 10.41 23.42
C SER A 3 0.51 10.18 22.00
N HIS A 4 1.78 9.76 21.86
CA HIS A 4 2.43 9.44 20.57
C HIS A 4 1.95 8.09 20.01
N LYS A 5 0.64 7.86 20.04
CA LYS A 5 0.01 6.64 19.54
C LYS A 5 -1.32 6.95 18.87
N VAL A 6 -1.67 6.15 17.88
CA VAL A 6 -3.00 6.13 17.26
C VAL A 6 -3.76 4.94 17.81
N GLN A 7 -4.96 5.18 18.36
CA GLN A 7 -5.90 4.12 18.70
C GLN A 7 -6.76 3.79 17.48
N PHE A 8 -7.05 2.51 17.28
CA PHE A 8 -7.98 2.05 16.25
C PHE A 8 -8.83 0.90 16.76
N GLU A 9 -10.00 0.73 16.17
CA GLU A 9 -10.84 -0.44 16.36
C GLU A 9 -10.78 -1.30 15.11
N GLY A 10 -10.98 -2.61 15.26
CA GLY A 10 -11.06 -3.49 14.12
C GLY A 10 -11.84 -4.75 14.34
N ARG A 11 -12.06 -5.46 13.23
CA ARG A 11 -12.77 -6.73 13.19
C ARG A 11 -11.98 -7.77 12.40
N ILE A 12 -12.10 -9.02 12.79
CA ILE A 12 -11.49 -10.13 12.05
C ILE A 12 -12.30 -10.38 10.78
N ILE A 13 -11.61 -10.49 9.65
CA ILE A 13 -12.22 -10.96 8.40
C ILE A 13 -12.15 -12.50 8.42
N SER A 14 -13.22 -13.13 8.92
CA SER A 14 -13.35 -14.59 9.02
C SER A 14 -14.74 -15.05 8.60
N ARG A 15 -14.84 -16.28 8.09
CA ARG A 15 -16.13 -16.97 7.87
C ARG A 15 -16.72 -17.49 9.18
N ASN A 16 -15.90 -17.63 10.22
CA ASN A 16 -16.36 -17.99 11.55
C ASN A 16 -16.97 -16.75 12.22
N SER A 17 -18.28 -16.78 12.42
CA SER A 17 -19.03 -15.66 13.02
C SER A 17 -18.54 -15.31 14.43
N ARG A 18 -18.10 -16.29 15.22
CA ARG A 18 -17.57 -16.06 16.57
C ARG A 18 -16.30 -15.22 16.54
N ASP A 19 -15.43 -15.45 15.56
CA ASP A 19 -14.20 -14.67 15.41
C ASP A 19 -14.46 -13.31 14.78
N ALA A 20 -15.39 -13.24 13.82
CA ALA A 20 -15.78 -11.98 13.18
C ALA A 20 -16.45 -10.98 14.15
N CYS A 21 -17.15 -11.48 15.17
CA CYS A 21 -17.83 -10.65 16.19
C CYS A 21 -16.93 -10.22 17.37
N ARG A 22 -15.63 -10.52 17.36
CA ARG A 22 -14.73 -10.06 18.43
C ARG A 22 -14.58 -8.53 18.41
N GLU A 23 -14.65 -7.92 19.57
CA GLU A 23 -14.36 -6.49 19.77
C GLU A 23 -12.86 -6.31 19.96
N LEU A 24 -12.18 -5.78 18.93
CA LEU A 24 -10.72 -5.58 18.96
C LEU A 24 -10.37 -4.10 18.94
N VAL A 25 -9.42 -3.73 19.79
CA VAL A 25 -8.84 -2.37 19.85
C VAL A 25 -7.33 -2.48 19.77
N GLY A 26 -6.74 -1.71 18.87
CA GLY A 26 -5.31 -1.64 18.67
C GLY A 26 -4.73 -0.27 18.92
N PHE A 27 -3.42 -0.26 19.14
CA PHE A 27 -2.62 0.94 19.27
C PHE A 27 -1.41 0.83 18.36
N PHE A 28 -1.16 1.87 17.57
CA PHE A 28 0.08 2.05 16.82
C PHE A 28 0.92 3.13 17.47
N PHE A 29 2.18 2.83 17.78
CA PHE A 29 3.12 3.71 18.44
C PHE A 29 4.09 4.27 17.41
N ILE A 30 4.06 5.58 17.19
CA ILE A 30 4.83 6.20 16.11
C ILE A 30 6.32 6.21 16.41
N HIS A 31 6.68 6.37 17.70
CA HIS A 31 8.07 6.49 18.12
C HIS A 31 8.91 5.26 17.76
N ASP A 32 8.36 4.05 17.91
CA ASP A 32 9.07 2.79 17.68
C ASP A 32 8.46 1.96 16.53
N GLN A 33 7.47 2.51 15.82
CA GLN A 33 6.70 1.85 14.75
C GLN A 33 6.04 0.52 15.15
N SER A 34 5.89 0.29 16.45
CA SER A 34 5.25 -0.92 16.94
C SER A 34 3.73 -0.78 16.96
N LEU A 35 3.02 -1.91 16.92
CA LEU A 35 1.60 -1.96 17.25
C LEU A 35 1.28 -3.12 18.17
N THR A 36 0.14 -3.03 18.84
CA THR A 36 -0.46 -4.11 19.64
C THR A 36 -1.97 -4.10 19.44
N ILE A 37 -2.61 -5.26 19.63
CA ILE A 37 -4.08 -5.39 19.58
C ILE A 37 -4.55 -6.14 20.82
N TYR A 38 -5.61 -5.64 21.42
CA TYR A 38 -6.32 -6.24 22.53
C TYR A 38 -7.72 -6.67 22.10
N GLU A 39 -8.23 -7.69 22.77
CA GLU A 39 -9.61 -8.15 22.69
C GLU A 39 -10.35 -7.74 23.95
N TYR A 40 -11.49 -7.06 23.79
CA TYR A 40 -12.44 -6.86 24.86
C TYR A 40 -13.39 -8.05 24.94
N ARG A 41 -13.46 -8.66 26.13
CA ARG A 41 -14.40 -9.74 26.41
C ARG A 41 -15.33 -9.35 27.54
N GLN A 42 -16.63 -9.36 27.25
CA GLN A 42 -17.65 -9.23 28.27
C GLN A 42 -17.86 -10.59 28.96
N PHE A 43 -17.59 -10.64 30.26
CA PHE A 43 -17.81 -11.82 31.10
C PHE A 43 -18.93 -11.51 32.10
N GLY A 44 -20.14 -11.96 31.77
CA GLY A 44 -21.34 -11.65 32.54
C GLY A 44 -21.74 -10.17 32.43
N LYS A 45 -22.67 -9.73 33.28
CA LYS A 45 -23.33 -8.41 33.13
C LYS A 45 -22.49 -7.20 33.53
N LYS A 46 -21.30 -7.38 34.15
CA LYS A 46 -20.56 -6.28 34.80
C LYS A 46 -19.03 -6.35 34.71
N ARG A 47 -18.45 -7.32 34.00
CA ARG A 47 -16.99 -7.45 33.91
C ARG A 47 -16.55 -7.45 32.45
N THR A 48 -15.73 -6.47 32.09
CA THR A 48 -15.07 -6.43 30.79
C THR A 48 -13.59 -6.72 31.02
N ASN A 49 -13.09 -7.81 30.45
CA ASN A 49 -11.67 -8.15 30.46
C ASN A 49 -11.01 -7.62 29.19
N VAL A 50 -9.82 -7.07 29.35
CA VAL A 50 -8.95 -6.66 28.24
C VAL A 50 -7.85 -7.70 28.12
N LEU A 51 -7.87 -8.48 27.05
CA LEU A 51 -6.92 -9.56 26.83
C LEU A 51 -5.97 -9.20 25.69
N PRO A 52 -4.66 -9.44 25.82
CA PRO A 52 -3.72 -9.28 24.72
C PRO A 52 -4.05 -10.28 23.61
N PHE A 53 -4.30 -9.75 22.41
CA PHE A 53 -4.65 -10.53 21.22
C PHE A 53 -3.46 -10.63 20.26
N ILE A 54 -2.87 -9.48 19.91
CA ILE A 54 -1.58 -9.36 19.20
C ILE A 54 -0.62 -8.60 20.09
N GLN A 55 0.54 -9.20 20.36
CA GLN A 55 1.56 -8.62 21.25
C GLN A 55 2.12 -7.32 20.66
N LYS A 56 2.70 -6.47 21.52
CA LYS A 56 3.37 -5.26 21.04
C LYS A 56 4.64 -5.65 20.30
N ASN A 57 4.71 -5.38 19.00
CA ASN A 57 5.91 -5.56 18.19
C ASN A 57 5.86 -4.69 16.93
N ILE A 58 6.97 -4.64 16.18
CA ILE A 58 6.99 -4.08 14.83
C ILE A 58 6.52 -5.17 13.87
N TYR A 59 5.53 -4.85 13.05
CA TYR A 59 4.93 -5.79 12.11
C TYR A 59 5.05 -5.29 10.68
N SER A 60 5.12 -6.25 9.75
CA SER A 60 5.13 -5.99 8.32
C SER A 60 3.86 -6.51 7.65
N HIS A 61 3.53 -5.91 6.50
CA HIS A 61 2.49 -6.40 5.60
C HIS A 61 2.82 -7.83 5.16
N GLN A 62 1.90 -8.78 5.38
CA GLN A 62 2.12 -10.19 5.04
C GLN A 62 1.71 -10.54 3.61
N ARG A 63 0.93 -9.67 2.95
CA ARG A 63 0.44 -9.84 1.59
C ARG A 63 0.19 -8.50 0.90
N GLY A 64 -0.12 -8.55 -0.40
CA GLY A 64 -0.40 -7.36 -1.21
C GLY A 64 0.86 -6.66 -1.68
N ARG A 65 0.69 -5.45 -2.26
CA ARG A 65 1.78 -4.70 -2.90
C ARG A 65 2.89 -4.28 -1.92
N ARG A 66 2.54 -4.05 -0.66
CA ARG A 66 3.47 -3.63 0.39
C ARG A 66 4.10 -4.80 1.15
N LYS A 67 3.93 -6.05 0.70
CA LYS A 67 4.42 -7.24 1.42
C LYS A 67 5.89 -7.08 1.84
N GLY A 68 6.18 -7.37 3.10
CA GLY A 68 7.51 -7.25 3.70
C GLY A 68 7.84 -5.86 4.26
N LYS A 69 7.15 -4.80 3.82
CA LYS A 69 7.31 -3.45 4.38
C LYS A 69 6.64 -3.37 5.75
N GLN A 70 7.23 -2.60 6.66
CA GLN A 70 6.66 -2.36 7.99
C GLN A 70 5.39 -1.50 7.88
N TYR A 71 4.46 -1.69 8.81
CA TYR A 71 3.33 -0.78 8.92
C TYR A 71 3.81 0.60 9.34
N HIS A 72 3.29 1.62 8.68
CA HIS A 72 3.56 3.02 9.00
C HIS A 72 2.26 3.77 9.31
N LEU A 73 2.36 5.02 9.77
CA LEU A 73 1.21 5.85 10.12
C LEU A 73 0.11 5.92 9.04
N GLY A 74 0.49 5.96 7.76
CA GLY A 74 -0.45 6.01 6.64
C GLY A 74 -1.25 4.72 6.40
N ASP A 75 -0.94 3.61 7.07
CA ASP A 75 -1.67 2.34 6.95
C ASP A 75 -2.89 2.27 7.87
N PHE A 76 -2.99 3.19 8.83
CA PHE A 76 -4.05 3.23 9.82
C PHE A 76 -5.16 4.17 9.35
N TYR A 77 -6.08 3.64 8.56
CA TYR A 77 -7.30 4.32 8.11
C TYR A 77 -8.48 3.34 8.07
N ILE A 78 -9.70 3.86 8.15
CA ILE A 78 -10.93 3.03 8.11
C ILE A 78 -10.99 2.26 6.79
N GLY A 79 -11.20 0.94 6.88
CA GLY A 79 -11.25 0.03 5.74
C GLY A 79 -9.91 -0.63 5.39
N ALA A 80 -8.79 -0.15 5.94
CA ALA A 80 -7.49 -0.80 5.77
C ALA A 80 -7.51 -2.21 6.38
N ASN A 81 -6.77 -3.14 5.75
CA ASN A 81 -6.59 -4.49 6.28
C ASN A 81 -5.17 -4.66 6.82
N LEU A 82 -5.06 -4.88 8.12
CA LEU A 82 -3.83 -5.37 8.77
C LEU A 82 -3.78 -6.89 8.65
N THR A 83 -2.58 -7.42 8.45
CA THR A 83 -2.32 -8.85 8.26
C THR A 83 -1.18 -9.32 9.16
N PHE A 84 -1.37 -10.50 9.76
CA PHE A 84 -0.45 -11.12 10.71
C PHE A 84 -0.33 -12.61 10.40
N LEU A 85 0.84 -13.20 10.63
CA LEU A 85 1.00 -14.65 10.61
C LEU A 85 0.39 -15.21 11.89
N SER A 86 -0.58 -16.11 11.76
CA SER A 86 -1.26 -16.67 12.93
C SER A 86 -0.31 -17.49 13.81
N SER A 87 0.74 -18.07 13.23
CA SER A 87 1.80 -18.82 13.92
C SER A 87 2.58 -17.98 14.95
N ASP A 88 2.70 -16.67 14.73
CA ASP A 88 3.49 -15.78 15.57
C ASP A 88 2.77 -15.42 16.88
N HIS A 89 1.55 -15.91 17.04
CA HIS A 89 0.64 -15.53 18.10
C HIS A 89 0.04 -16.76 18.78
N PRO A 90 0.79 -17.40 19.70
CA PRO A 90 0.39 -18.67 20.32
C PRO A 90 -0.90 -18.57 21.15
N ARG A 91 -1.28 -17.36 21.57
CA ARG A 91 -2.49 -17.07 22.35
C ARG A 91 -3.76 -16.93 21.50
N LEU A 92 -3.64 -16.97 20.17
CA LEU A 92 -4.82 -16.95 19.31
C LEU A 92 -5.67 -18.23 19.49
N PRO A 93 -6.99 -18.12 19.41
CA PRO A 93 -7.90 -19.26 19.30
C PRO A 93 -7.55 -20.18 18.12
N GLU A 94 -7.81 -21.47 18.28
CA GLU A 94 -7.47 -22.49 17.27
C GLU A 94 -8.15 -22.23 15.92
N SER A 95 -9.41 -21.79 15.94
CA SER A 95 -10.17 -21.42 14.73
C SER A 95 -9.51 -20.30 13.91
N ILE A 96 -8.70 -19.46 14.53
CA ILE A 96 -7.93 -18.43 13.84
C ILE A 96 -6.60 -18.98 13.33
N LYS A 97 -5.95 -19.86 14.12
CA LYS A 97 -4.68 -20.52 13.76
C LYS A 97 -4.81 -21.47 12.57
N GLU A 98 -5.98 -22.03 12.33
CA GLU A 98 -6.28 -22.80 11.11
C GLU A 98 -5.97 -22.03 9.82
N ASN A 99 -6.05 -20.70 9.86
CA ASN A 99 -5.65 -19.83 8.76
C ASN A 99 -4.20 -19.39 8.94
N THR A 100 -3.38 -19.50 7.89
CA THR A 100 -2.00 -18.99 7.91
C THR A 100 -1.93 -17.50 8.22
N LEU A 101 -2.91 -16.72 7.73
CA LEU A 101 -2.99 -15.29 7.91
C LEU A 101 -4.23 -14.88 8.70
N LEU A 102 -4.02 -14.17 9.79
CA LEU A 102 -5.04 -13.37 10.43
C LEU A 102 -5.16 -12.04 9.67
N ILE A 103 -6.39 -11.70 9.27
CA ILE A 103 -6.70 -10.44 8.59
C ILE A 103 -7.65 -9.65 9.48
N LEU A 104 -7.22 -8.46 9.89
CA LEU A 104 -8.02 -7.52 10.66
C LEU A 104 -8.33 -6.29 9.82
N ARG A 105 -9.61 -5.96 9.69
CA ARG A 105 -10.04 -4.71 9.03
C ARG A 105 -10.24 -3.63 10.08
N ILE A 106 -9.62 -2.48 9.87
CA ILE A 106 -9.82 -1.29 10.68
C ILE A 106 -11.24 -0.77 10.43
N THR A 107 -12.02 -0.62 11.49
CA THR A 107 -13.41 -0.12 11.45
C THR A 107 -13.51 1.30 11.97
N ASN A 108 -12.62 1.70 12.87
CA ASN A 108 -12.58 3.03 13.44
C ASN A 108 -11.13 3.43 13.76
N VAL A 109 -10.83 4.72 13.78
CA VAL A 109 -9.51 5.27 14.11
C VAL A 109 -9.71 6.58 14.85
N ASP A 110 -8.88 6.85 15.87
CA ASP A 110 -8.81 8.18 16.47
C ASP A 110 -8.22 9.16 15.46
N GLN A 111 -9.10 9.75 14.66
CA GLN A 111 -8.76 10.62 13.55
C GLN A 111 -8.03 11.88 14.03
N LYS A 112 -8.38 12.40 15.21
CA LYS A 112 -7.73 13.57 15.80
C LYS A 112 -6.28 13.26 16.16
N ALA A 113 -6.04 12.13 16.83
CA ALA A 113 -4.67 11.70 17.13
C ALA A 113 -3.87 11.46 15.84
N LEU A 114 -4.49 10.81 14.85
CA LEU A 114 -3.87 10.54 13.55
C LEU A 114 -3.44 11.83 12.82
N GLU A 115 -4.30 12.84 12.76
CA GLU A 115 -4.03 14.12 12.09
C GLU A 115 -2.93 14.94 12.78
N ILE A 116 -2.98 15.01 14.10
CA ILE A 116 -1.94 15.69 14.87
C ILE A 116 -0.58 15.03 14.61
N LEU A 117 -0.56 13.70 14.61
CA LEU A 117 0.67 12.95 14.40
C LEU A 117 1.18 13.05 12.95
N ARG A 118 0.29 13.09 11.95
CA ARG A 118 0.66 13.34 10.55
C ARG A 118 1.27 14.72 10.35
N THR A 119 0.68 15.74 10.97
CA THR A 119 1.17 17.12 10.87
C THR A 119 2.53 17.27 11.54
N ASN A 120 2.75 16.55 12.65
CA ASN A 120 4.04 16.52 13.33
C ASN A 120 5.09 15.66 12.61
N SER A 121 4.67 14.76 11.70
CA SER A 121 5.55 13.86 10.95
C SER A 121 5.92 14.36 9.55
N VAL A 122 5.68 15.65 9.24
CA VAL A 122 6.08 16.28 7.96
C VAL A 122 7.59 16.15 7.80
N GLY A 123 8.02 15.09 7.12
CA GLY A 123 9.41 14.66 7.03
C GLY A 123 9.59 13.18 6.67
N HIS A 124 8.55 12.35 6.79
CA HIS A 124 8.60 10.94 6.38
C HIS A 124 7.42 10.56 5.50
N GLU A 125 7.44 11.01 4.24
CA GLU A 125 6.72 10.35 3.13
C GLU A 125 7.33 8.94 2.97
N GLY A 126 6.91 8.02 3.84
CA GLY A 126 7.42 6.66 3.89
C GLY A 126 6.99 5.88 2.65
N ASP A 127 7.97 5.49 1.83
CA ASP A 127 7.97 4.34 0.91
C ASP A 127 6.60 3.99 0.30
N ILE A 128 5.96 4.99 -0.30
CA ILE A 128 4.81 4.80 -1.17
C ILE A 128 5.30 4.19 -2.47
N THR A 129 4.72 3.05 -2.85
CA THR A 129 5.07 2.45 -4.13
C THR A 129 4.63 3.38 -5.26
N SER A 130 5.36 3.39 -6.38
CA SER A 130 5.00 4.21 -7.56
C SER A 130 3.57 3.97 -8.03
N GLN A 131 3.07 2.73 -7.85
CA GLN A 131 1.70 2.37 -8.14
C GLN A 131 0.69 2.94 -7.13
N GLU A 132 1.00 2.99 -5.83
CA GLU A 132 0.15 3.65 -4.83
C GLU A 132 0.10 5.17 -5.01
N ALA A 133 1.22 5.79 -5.41
CA ALA A 133 1.22 7.20 -5.77
C ALA A 133 0.27 7.47 -6.94
N ASN A 134 0.30 6.62 -7.97
CA ASN A 134 -0.62 6.71 -9.11
C ASN A 134 -2.09 6.49 -8.69
N ASP A 135 -2.37 5.44 -7.91
CA ASP A 135 -3.73 5.17 -7.42
C ASP A 135 -4.26 6.34 -6.57
N ARG A 136 -3.44 6.99 -5.74
CA ARG A 136 -3.83 8.18 -4.98
C ARG A 136 -4.21 9.34 -5.91
N LEU A 137 -3.45 9.57 -6.98
CA LEU A 137 -3.80 10.59 -7.98
C LEU A 137 -5.14 10.28 -8.64
N ILE A 138 -5.39 9.03 -8.98
CA ILE A 138 -6.66 8.58 -9.57
C ILE A 138 -7.81 8.78 -8.56
N PHE A 139 -7.64 8.38 -7.30
CA PHE A 139 -8.65 8.59 -6.26
C PHE A 139 -8.95 10.08 -6.04
N GLN A 140 -7.92 10.93 -5.98
CA GLN A 140 -8.11 12.38 -5.87
C GLN A 140 -8.86 12.94 -7.08
N ALA A 141 -8.52 12.53 -8.30
CA ALA A 141 -9.22 12.94 -9.51
C ALA A 141 -10.70 12.52 -9.50
N ILE A 142 -11.02 11.33 -8.98
CA ILE A 142 -12.40 10.87 -8.82
C ILE A 142 -13.14 11.70 -7.77
N GLN A 143 -12.53 12.02 -6.63
CA GLN A 143 -13.14 12.85 -5.59
C GLN A 143 -13.44 14.28 -6.08
N VAL A 144 -12.52 14.88 -6.84
CA VAL A 144 -12.75 16.20 -7.48
C VAL A 144 -13.92 16.12 -8.46
N ARG A 145 -14.03 15.03 -9.22
CA ARG A 145 -15.11 14.84 -10.19
C ARG A 145 -16.46 14.52 -9.55
N ALA A 146 -16.48 13.79 -8.43
CA ALA A 146 -17.70 13.40 -7.73
C ALA A 146 -18.22 14.49 -6.78
N GLY A 147 -17.36 15.40 -6.30
CA GLY A 147 -17.74 16.56 -5.49
C GLY A 147 -18.22 17.77 -6.29
N GLY A 148 -17.97 17.80 -7.61
CA GLY A 148 -18.45 18.84 -8.51
C GLY A 148 -19.88 18.58 -8.99
N ARG A 149 -20.88 18.82 -8.13
CA ARG A 149 -22.27 19.01 -8.59
C ARG A 149 -22.38 20.39 -9.25
N GLU A 150 -22.47 20.36 -10.58
CA GLU A 150 -23.23 21.23 -11.47
C GLU A 150 -23.42 22.70 -11.05
N GLU A 151 -22.48 23.57 -11.44
CA GLU A 151 -22.83 24.94 -11.78
C GLU A 151 -22.98 25.01 -13.30
N GLY A 152 -24.21 24.79 -13.76
CA GLY A 152 -24.60 24.96 -15.15
C GLY A 152 -24.41 26.42 -15.56
N ARG A 153 -23.29 26.72 -16.22
CA ARG A 153 -23.12 27.94 -16.99
C ARG A 153 -23.20 27.57 -18.46
N GLU A 154 -24.39 27.75 -19.03
CA GLU A 154 -24.59 27.83 -20.47
C GLU A 154 -23.52 28.74 -21.06
N LYS A 155 -22.59 28.16 -21.82
CA LYS A 155 -21.76 28.91 -22.75
C LYS A 155 -22.31 28.56 -24.12
N ASN A 156 -23.07 29.51 -24.67
CA ASN A 156 -23.41 29.57 -26.09
C ASN A 156 -22.14 29.34 -26.91
N ILE A 157 -22.07 28.21 -27.58
CA ILE A 157 -21.05 27.95 -28.60
C ILE A 157 -21.56 28.62 -29.86
N ASP A 158 -20.94 29.75 -30.20
CA ASP A 158 -21.10 30.39 -31.50
C ASP A 158 -20.42 29.50 -32.55
N VAL A 159 -21.20 28.96 -33.46
CA VAL A 159 -20.77 28.08 -34.55
C VAL A 159 -20.63 28.93 -35.81
N ARG A 160 -19.46 29.58 -35.93
CA ARG A 160 -18.82 30.16 -37.14
C ARG A 160 -17.44 30.59 -36.64
N GLU A 161 -16.30 30.07 -37.09
CA GLU A 161 -15.75 30.32 -38.41
C GLU A 161 -14.54 29.40 -38.68
N THR A 162 -14.70 28.52 -39.67
CA THR A 162 -13.85 28.41 -40.87
C THR A 162 -12.33 28.15 -40.76
N HIS A 163 -11.97 26.88 -40.96
CA HIS A 163 -11.03 26.35 -41.98
C HIS A 163 -9.85 27.22 -42.46
N ARG A 164 -8.62 26.82 -42.07
CA ARG A 164 -7.32 26.85 -42.79
C ARG A 164 -6.21 26.71 -41.73
N VAL A 165 -5.21 25.83 -41.75
CA VAL A 165 -4.33 25.38 -42.84
C VAL A 165 -3.78 24.00 -42.45
N VAL A 166 -4.04 22.98 -43.29
CA VAL A 166 -3.19 21.78 -43.38
C VAL A 166 -2.38 21.97 -44.66
N ALA A 167 -1.05 22.08 -44.53
CA ALA A 167 -0.05 21.57 -45.47
C ALA A 167 1.32 22.22 -45.21
N THR A 168 2.35 21.45 -45.55
CA THR A 168 3.78 21.80 -45.65
C THR A 168 4.54 21.61 -44.32
N HIS A 169 5.63 20.82 -44.21
CA HIS A 169 6.58 20.38 -45.20
C HIS A 169 7.04 18.91 -45.03
N ARG A 170 7.14 18.26 -46.19
CA ARG A 170 7.91 17.05 -46.52
C ARG A 170 9.37 17.16 -46.09
N THR A 171 9.89 16.08 -45.50
CA THR A 171 11.32 15.82 -45.30
C THR A 171 11.96 15.37 -46.62
N PRO A 172 13.12 15.92 -47.04
CA PRO A 172 13.83 15.39 -48.21
C PRO A 172 14.70 14.17 -47.84
N ARG A 173 14.59 13.11 -48.63
CA ARG A 173 15.56 12.02 -48.73
C ARG A 173 16.69 12.40 -49.70
N GLY A 174 17.92 12.06 -49.34
CA GLY A 174 18.90 11.55 -50.30
C GLY A 174 20.17 12.37 -50.48
N ALA A 175 21.26 11.94 -49.85
CA ALA A 175 22.59 11.97 -50.44
C ALA A 175 23.27 10.63 -50.12
N ARG A 176 23.45 9.81 -51.16
CA ARG A 176 24.34 8.66 -51.17
C ARG A 176 25.75 9.21 -51.30
N ASP A 177 26.69 8.70 -50.51
CA ASP A 177 28.03 8.49 -51.04
C ASP A 177 28.60 7.15 -50.55
N LYS A 178 29.20 6.46 -51.50
CA LYS A 178 29.69 5.08 -51.41
C LYS A 178 31.15 5.11 -50.95
N LEU A 179 31.54 4.18 -50.06
CA LEU A 179 32.83 3.48 -50.15
C LEU A 179 32.82 2.26 -49.21
N GLN A 180 33.01 1.08 -49.79
CA GLN A 180 33.36 -0.22 -49.20
C GLN A 180 34.54 -0.76 -50.03
N PRO A 181 35.22 -1.88 -49.70
CA PRO A 181 35.34 -2.64 -48.44
C PRO A 181 36.82 -2.96 -48.09
N ARG A 182 37.10 -3.67 -46.98
CA ARG A 182 38.20 -4.66 -46.96
C ARG A 182 37.99 -5.75 -45.89
N ASN A 183 38.33 -6.96 -46.31
CA ASN A 183 38.07 -8.26 -45.71
C ASN A 183 39.02 -8.66 -44.55
N VAL A 184 38.50 -9.61 -43.77
CA VAL A 184 38.98 -10.51 -42.68
C VAL A 184 40.37 -11.16 -42.88
N PRO A 185 41.05 -11.77 -41.86
CA PRO A 185 40.67 -13.09 -41.26
C PRO A 185 40.87 -13.21 -39.71
N VAL A 186 39.98 -13.88 -38.98
CA VAL A 186 40.06 -15.27 -38.45
C VAL A 186 41.38 -15.63 -37.73
N ALA A 187 41.31 -15.90 -36.42
CA ALA A 187 42.17 -16.87 -35.75
C ALA A 187 41.36 -17.66 -34.71
N ARG A 188 41.52 -18.97 -34.80
CA ARG A 188 40.86 -20.04 -34.07
C ARG A 188 41.98 -20.76 -33.33
N THR A 189 41.92 -20.92 -32.01
CA THR A 189 42.72 -21.94 -31.32
C THR A 189 41.91 -22.58 -30.20
N LYS A 190 41.95 -23.92 -30.24
CA LYS A 190 41.35 -24.87 -29.32
C LYS A 190 42.27 -25.12 -28.12
N SER A 191 41.69 -25.82 -27.14
CA SER A 191 42.28 -26.92 -26.34
C SER A 191 42.84 -26.58 -24.96
N GLY A 192 42.46 -27.40 -23.96
CA GLY A 192 43.20 -27.54 -22.72
C GLY A 192 42.40 -27.83 -21.45
N THR A 193 41.70 -28.96 -21.35
CA THR A 193 41.56 -29.70 -20.06
C THR A 193 42.69 -30.73 -20.01
N PRO A 194 43.32 -31.01 -18.84
CA PRO A 194 42.78 -32.06 -17.97
C PRO A 194 42.99 -31.89 -16.44
N ARG A 195 42.03 -32.49 -15.71
CA ARG A 195 42.06 -33.27 -14.45
C ARG A 195 43.25 -33.27 -13.45
N SER A 196 42.81 -33.36 -12.18
CA SER A 196 43.37 -34.09 -11.01
C SER A 196 44.54 -33.39 -10.29
N THR A 197 44.74 -33.45 -8.98
CA THR A 197 44.46 -34.43 -7.90
C THR A 197 44.53 -33.70 -6.54
N GLY A 198 43.89 -34.24 -5.50
CA GLY A 198 44.14 -33.86 -4.10
C GLY A 198 42.89 -33.93 -3.23
#